data_AF-A0A0M6WEU0-F1
#
_entry.id   AF-A0A0M6WEU0-F1
#
_cell.length_a   1.000
_cell.length_b   1.000
_cell.length_c   1.000
_cell.angle_alpha   90.00
_cell.angle_beta   90.00
_cell.angle_gamma   90.00
#
_symmetry.space_group_name_H-M   'P 1'
#
loop_
_entity.id
_entity.type
_entity.pdbx_description
1 polymer ?
#
loop_
_entity_poly.entity_id
_entity_poly.type
_entity_poly.pdbx_seq_one_letter_code
_entity_poly.pdbx_strand_id
1 'polypeptide(L)'
;MSTNVSKKKREDLLSKIGQIRTFIASAPQDTNTGNLLSYLSELEKDINGKKYGLIFEEHKEHIDEVLESNTPVLNEDKDLFINNGEIINFLIEGDNLASLQMLEKTHRGKVDLIYIDPPYNTLKDGFTYSDTLVDKNDTFRHSKWLSFMRRRLVIAQKLLSSNGTIFISIDDNEVAALRVLCDELFGYQNFVANIIWEKKFSPQNDAKWLSDSHDHILLYAKNKEIWHPKLLKRTVEMDKRYTNPDNDPRGPWTSSDFTVKTASEAYMYDIVTPSGRVVRPTSSRSWATSEENYLALRADNRIWFGAKGNNVPRIKTFLSEVQKGTVCKTIWYRTEVGDTQEGTRDLKSVFGKAGMFTNPKPIRLINRILDIASQNNSIVLDFFAGSGTTGHALLKYNAEHADSKRQFILCTNNENDICRNVTYERIKRVIANEGYNASLKYFRVGYISITDRMYYEYADELLLHVRELVELENGINFTGNAEIAIILSEEELEGFMENAVNLSQCCKLYMAHDILLDAEQEQKLRDQKISVNIIPDYYYKELEG
;
A
#
# COMPACT_ATOMS: atom_id res chain seq x y z
N MET A 1 44.49 9.13 1.84
CA MET A 1 43.57 7.99 2.02
C MET A 1 42.73 8.26 3.25
N SER A 2 41.40 8.25 3.11
CA SER A 2 40.48 8.41 4.25
C SER A 2 40.51 7.12 5.08
N THR A 3 40.88 7.23 6.36
CA THR A 3 40.88 6.09 7.29
C THR A 3 39.49 5.94 7.88
N ASN A 4 38.82 4.82 7.63
CA ASN A 4 37.52 4.53 8.24
C ASN A 4 37.72 4.17 9.74
N VAL A 5 37.57 5.19 10.59
CA VAL A 5 37.80 5.08 12.04
C VAL A 5 36.89 4.04 12.69
N SER A 6 35.64 3.92 12.26
CA SER A 6 34.69 2.94 12.79
C SER A 6 35.08 1.50 12.45
N LYS A 7 35.56 1.27 11.22
CA LYS A 7 36.12 -0.03 10.81
C LYS A 7 37.33 -0.40 11.69
N LYS A 8 38.24 0.54 11.93
CA LYS A 8 39.42 0.33 12.78
C LYS A 8 39.05 0.02 14.24
N LYS A 9 38.08 0.73 14.82
CA LYS A 9 37.58 0.45 16.19
C LYS A 9 36.93 -0.93 16.29
N ARG A 10 36.18 -1.36 15.28
CA ARG A 10 35.59 -2.70 15.23
C ARG A 10 36.65 -3.79 15.15
N GLU A 11 37.63 -3.62 14.27
CA GLU A 11 38.74 -4.56 14.12
C GLU A 11 39.57 -4.66 15.42
N ASP A 12 39.76 -3.53 16.13
CA ASP A 12 40.39 -3.52 17.46
C ASP A 12 39.57 -4.29 18.52
N LEU A 13 38.25 -4.10 18.54
CA LEU A 13 37.34 -4.85 19.44
C LEU A 13 37.34 -6.35 19.15
N LEU A 14 37.24 -6.75 17.88
CA LEU A 14 37.32 -8.16 17.47
C LEU A 14 38.69 -8.76 17.84
N SER A 15 39.77 -8.01 17.65
CA SER A 15 41.10 -8.42 18.07
C SER A 15 41.17 -8.64 19.59
N LYS A 16 40.56 -7.76 20.39
CA LYS A 16 40.48 -7.91 21.85
C LYS A 16 39.67 -9.13 22.26
N ILE A 17 38.54 -9.41 21.60
CA ILE A 17 37.77 -10.63 21.89
C ILE A 17 38.58 -11.88 21.54
N GLY A 18 39.28 -11.90 20.42
CA GLY A 18 40.18 -13.01 20.05
C GLY A 18 41.28 -13.25 21.09
N GLN A 19 41.86 -12.18 21.65
CA GLN A 19 42.84 -12.28 22.75
C GLN A 19 42.22 -12.85 24.02
N ILE A 20 41.02 -12.39 24.42
CA ILE A 20 40.29 -12.92 25.58
C ILE A 20 39.96 -14.40 25.38
N ARG A 21 39.49 -14.79 24.18
CA ARG A 21 39.21 -16.19 23.82
C ARG A 21 40.43 -17.08 23.98
N THR A 22 41.61 -16.60 23.55
CA THR A 22 42.89 -17.31 23.68
C THR A 22 43.29 -17.48 25.15
N PHE A 23 43.09 -16.45 25.97
CA PHE A 23 43.36 -16.50 27.40
C PHE A 23 42.46 -17.52 28.12
N ILE A 24 41.16 -17.52 27.80
CA ILE A 24 40.17 -18.44 28.38
C ILE A 24 40.41 -19.89 27.92
N ALA A 25 40.81 -20.10 26.67
CA ALA A 25 41.18 -21.43 26.17
C ALA A 25 42.42 -22.03 26.87
N SER A 26 43.29 -21.18 27.46
CA SER A 26 44.45 -21.61 28.23
C SER A 26 44.15 -21.88 29.72
N ALA A 27 42.94 -21.57 30.19
CA ALA A 27 42.50 -21.80 31.57
C ALA A 27 41.85 -23.20 31.75
N PRO A 28 41.73 -23.70 32.99
CA PRO A 28 41.07 -24.97 33.28
C PRO A 28 39.63 -24.97 32.77
N GLN A 29 39.29 -25.95 31.93
CA GLN A 29 37.99 -26.02 31.26
C GLN A 29 36.91 -26.48 32.24
N ASP A 30 36.19 -25.52 32.81
CA ASP A 30 35.03 -25.72 33.68
C ASP A 30 33.75 -25.16 33.03
N THR A 31 32.61 -25.30 33.70
CA THR A 31 31.31 -24.80 33.23
C THR A 31 31.32 -23.28 32.99
N ASN A 32 32.10 -22.52 33.77
CA ASN A 32 32.23 -21.07 33.62
C ASN A 32 32.99 -20.69 32.34
N THR A 33 34.00 -21.46 31.98
CA THR A 33 34.81 -21.32 30.77
C THR A 33 33.94 -21.51 29.51
N GLY A 34 33.05 -22.51 29.54
CA GLY A 34 32.06 -22.73 28.47
C GLY A 34 31.08 -21.55 28.32
N ASN A 35 30.52 -21.04 29.42
CA ASN A 35 29.60 -19.90 29.41
C ASN A 35 30.28 -18.62 28.89
N LEU A 36 31.51 -18.34 29.31
CA LEU A 36 32.29 -17.19 28.84
C LEU A 36 32.57 -17.25 27.33
N LEU A 37 32.91 -18.42 26.79
CA LEU A 37 33.11 -18.60 25.34
C LEU A 37 31.81 -18.39 24.55
N SER A 38 30.66 -18.76 25.12
CA SER A 38 29.34 -18.46 24.56
C SER A 38 29.10 -16.95 24.49
N TYR A 39 29.26 -16.24 25.62
CA TYR A 39 29.09 -14.78 25.68
C TYR A 39 30.02 -14.02 24.73
N LEU A 40 31.28 -14.46 24.57
CA LEU A 40 32.20 -13.86 23.61
C LEU A 40 31.77 -14.09 22.15
N SER A 41 31.19 -15.25 21.86
CA SER A 41 30.69 -15.55 20.51
C SER A 41 29.45 -14.70 20.17
N GLU A 42 28.59 -14.44 21.15
CA GLU A 42 27.46 -13.50 21.01
C GLU A 42 27.96 -12.06 20.77
N LEU A 43 28.91 -11.58 21.57
CA LEU A 43 29.52 -10.26 21.37
C LEU A 43 30.21 -10.11 20.01
N GLU A 44 30.91 -11.15 19.52
CA GLU A 44 31.50 -11.15 18.18
C GLU A 44 30.43 -11.05 17.08
N LYS A 45 29.31 -11.75 17.25
CA LYS A 45 28.17 -11.70 16.32
C LYS A 45 27.57 -10.29 16.28
N ASP A 46 27.38 -9.65 17.43
CA ASP A 46 26.83 -8.29 17.53
C ASP A 46 27.77 -7.23 16.94
N ILE A 47 29.08 -7.36 17.21
CA ILE A 47 30.11 -6.46 16.67
C ILE A 47 30.25 -6.60 15.15
N ASN A 48 30.05 -7.81 14.62
CA ASN A 48 29.99 -8.08 13.19
C ASN A 48 28.64 -7.74 12.56
N GLY A 49 27.68 -7.27 13.36
CA GLY A 49 26.36 -6.87 12.95
C GLY A 49 26.31 -5.72 11.93
N LYS A 50 25.09 -5.31 11.63
CA LYS A 50 24.75 -4.41 10.52
C LYS A 50 25.56 -3.10 10.55
N LYS A 51 26.26 -2.79 9.45
CA LYS A 51 27.25 -1.70 9.36
C LYS A 51 26.65 -0.34 8.95
N TYR A 52 25.46 -0.35 8.37
CA TYR A 52 24.67 0.82 7.99
C TYR A 52 23.19 0.44 8.02
N GLY A 53 22.37 1.28 8.62
CA GLY A 53 20.94 1.05 8.79
C GLY A 53 20.44 1.54 10.14
N LEU A 54 19.18 1.26 10.41
CA LEU A 54 18.53 1.59 11.67
C LEU A 54 18.93 0.57 12.74
N ILE A 55 19.34 1.05 13.92
CA ILE A 55 19.59 0.23 15.11
C ILE A 55 18.70 0.81 16.21
N PHE A 56 17.88 -0.03 16.81
CA PHE A 56 16.95 0.33 17.87
C PHE A 56 16.73 -0.88 18.79
N GLU A 57 16.20 -0.64 19.99
CA GLU A 57 15.90 -1.70 20.95
C GLU A 57 14.57 -2.39 20.56
N GLU A 58 14.57 -3.72 20.47
CA GLU A 58 13.36 -4.44 20.12
C GLU A 58 12.45 -4.58 21.35
N HIS A 59 11.18 -4.29 21.17
CA HIS A 59 10.15 -4.43 22.19
C HIS A 59 9.04 -5.36 21.67
N LYS A 60 8.44 -6.13 22.58
CA LYS A 60 7.25 -6.96 22.31
C LYS A 60 5.98 -6.23 22.75
N GLU A 61 4.90 -6.43 22.02
CA GLU A 61 3.54 -5.98 22.35
C GLU A 61 2.76 -7.10 23.04
N HIS A 62 1.67 -6.78 23.74
CA HIS A 62 0.75 -7.79 24.27
C HIS A 62 0.27 -8.78 23.20
N ILE A 63 -0.04 -8.29 21.98
CA ILE A 63 -0.44 -9.17 20.88
C ILE A 63 0.65 -10.19 20.52
N ASP A 64 1.92 -9.86 20.74
CA ASP A 64 3.02 -10.77 20.47
C ASP A 64 3.01 -11.97 21.43
N GLU A 65 2.69 -11.72 22.70
CA GLU A 65 2.55 -12.76 23.74
C GLU A 65 1.32 -13.65 23.47
N VAL A 66 0.22 -13.04 23.01
CA VAL A 66 -0.98 -13.78 22.58
C VAL A 66 -0.64 -14.70 21.42
N LEU A 67 0.07 -14.20 20.40
CA LEU A 67 0.45 -14.96 19.20
C LEU A 67 1.55 -16.00 19.43
N GLU A 68 2.27 -15.95 20.56
CA GLU A 68 3.20 -17.01 20.98
C GLU A 68 2.48 -18.26 21.49
N SER A 69 1.27 -18.08 22.04
CA SER A 69 0.50 -19.12 22.73
C SER A 69 -0.81 -19.48 22.02
N ASN A 70 -1.20 -18.70 21.00
CA ASN A 70 -2.46 -18.85 20.29
C ASN A 70 -2.28 -18.66 18.78
N THR A 71 -3.10 -19.38 18.01
CA THR A 71 -3.26 -19.17 16.58
C THR A 71 -4.48 -18.29 16.31
N PRO A 72 -4.35 -17.19 15.54
CA PRO A 72 -5.49 -16.38 15.16
C PRO A 72 -6.40 -17.12 14.17
N VAL A 73 -7.70 -16.86 14.28
CA VAL A 73 -8.75 -17.38 13.37
C VAL A 73 -9.75 -16.29 13.02
N LEU A 74 -10.53 -16.48 11.94
CA LEU A 74 -11.58 -15.54 11.55
C LEU A 74 -12.96 -16.10 11.86
N ASN A 75 -13.82 -15.25 12.40
CA ASN A 75 -15.22 -15.55 12.67
C ASN A 75 -16.10 -14.52 11.96
N GLU A 76 -17.05 -14.98 11.15
CA GLU A 76 -18.02 -14.08 10.53
C GLU A 76 -19.12 -13.64 11.50
N ASP A 77 -19.35 -12.33 11.56
CA ASP A 77 -20.58 -11.78 12.14
C ASP A 77 -21.62 -11.60 11.02
N LYS A 78 -22.44 -12.63 10.84
CA LYS A 78 -23.41 -12.74 9.74
C LYS A 78 -24.50 -11.66 9.80
N ASP A 79 -24.82 -11.16 10.99
CA ASP A 79 -25.82 -10.08 11.17
C ASP A 79 -25.32 -8.74 10.61
N LEU A 80 -24.01 -8.64 10.35
CA LEU A 80 -23.35 -7.45 9.83
C LEU A 80 -23.01 -7.56 8.35
N PHE A 81 -23.39 -8.66 7.70
CA PHE A 81 -23.22 -8.81 6.27
C PHE A 81 -24.10 -7.81 5.52
N ILE A 82 -23.48 -7.04 4.62
CA ILE A 82 -24.20 -6.15 3.69
C ILE A 82 -24.19 -6.83 2.33
N ASN A 83 -25.37 -7.20 1.85
CA ASN A 83 -25.56 -7.80 0.53
C ASN A 83 -26.22 -6.79 -0.42
N ASN A 84 -25.41 -5.97 -1.09
CA ASN A 84 -25.91 -4.95 -2.02
C ASN A 84 -25.21 -4.98 -3.38
N GLY A 85 -24.32 -5.94 -3.62
CA GLY A 85 -23.66 -6.06 -4.91
C GLY A 85 -22.74 -7.26 -5.10
N GLU A 86 -22.25 -7.41 -6.33
CA GLU A 86 -21.39 -8.53 -6.74
C GLU A 86 -20.00 -8.46 -6.13
N ILE A 87 -19.46 -7.25 -5.92
CA ILE A 87 -18.13 -7.05 -5.38
C ILE A 87 -18.18 -7.19 -3.86
N ILE A 88 -17.58 -8.26 -3.34
CA ILE A 88 -17.46 -8.49 -1.91
C ILE A 88 -16.18 -7.80 -1.39
N ASN A 89 -16.36 -6.99 -0.35
CA ASN A 89 -15.29 -6.33 0.39
C ASN A 89 -15.25 -6.84 1.83
N PHE A 90 -14.14 -6.60 2.53
CA PHE A 90 -13.93 -7.16 3.86
C PHE A 90 -13.57 -6.09 4.89
N LEU A 91 -14.17 -6.20 6.07
CA LEU A 91 -13.78 -5.50 7.28
C LEU A 91 -13.41 -6.54 8.34
N ILE A 92 -12.16 -6.50 8.80
CA ILE A 92 -11.63 -7.37 9.84
C ILE A 92 -11.47 -6.55 11.13
N GLU A 93 -12.27 -6.90 12.13
CA GLU A 93 -12.19 -6.39 13.50
C GLU A 93 -11.15 -7.20 14.29
N GLY A 94 -10.08 -6.55 14.73
CA GLY A 94 -9.06 -7.19 15.56
C GLY A 94 -7.73 -6.43 15.53
N ASP A 95 -6.74 -6.96 16.25
CA ASP A 95 -5.38 -6.44 16.12
C ASP A 95 -4.91 -6.62 14.66
N ASN A 96 -4.29 -5.58 14.12
CA ASN A 96 -3.85 -5.58 12.73
C ASN A 96 -2.67 -6.50 12.46
N LEU A 97 -1.82 -6.82 13.45
CA LEU A 97 -0.79 -7.85 13.30
C LEU A 97 -1.41 -9.24 13.12
N ALA A 98 -2.39 -9.60 13.96
CA ALA A 98 -3.11 -10.86 13.84
C ALA A 98 -3.93 -10.92 12.54
N SER A 99 -4.58 -9.82 12.17
CA SER A 99 -5.29 -9.70 10.88
C SER A 99 -4.34 -9.89 9.70
N LEU A 100 -3.14 -9.30 9.76
CA LEU A 100 -2.10 -9.48 8.74
C LEU A 100 -1.61 -10.92 8.65
N GLN A 101 -1.50 -11.66 9.76
CA GLN A 101 -1.17 -13.10 9.73
C GLN A 101 -2.25 -13.92 9.01
N MET A 102 -3.54 -13.61 9.23
CA MET A 102 -4.64 -14.22 8.47
C MET A 102 -4.58 -13.88 6.97
N LEU A 103 -4.21 -12.64 6.65
CA LEU A 103 -3.98 -12.23 5.26
C LEU A 103 -2.73 -12.86 4.66
N GLU A 104 -1.69 -13.19 5.44
CA GLU A 104 -0.53 -13.90 4.92
C GLU A 104 -0.90 -15.28 4.38
N LYS A 105 -1.88 -15.94 5.02
CA LYS A 105 -2.43 -17.23 4.58
C LYS A 105 -3.21 -17.12 3.26
N THR A 106 -3.91 -16.02 3.02
CA THR A 106 -4.89 -15.90 1.90
C THR A 106 -4.42 -15.01 0.74
N HIS A 107 -3.59 -14.00 1.04
CA HIS A 107 -3.29 -12.87 0.16
C HIS A 107 -1.79 -12.64 -0.08
N ARG A 108 -0.92 -13.59 0.29
CA ARG A 108 0.52 -13.52 -0.02
C ARG A 108 0.75 -13.30 -1.52
N GLY A 109 1.43 -12.22 -1.87
CA GLY A 109 1.74 -11.84 -3.25
C GLY A 109 0.54 -11.37 -4.09
N LYS A 110 -0.62 -11.06 -3.49
CA LYS A 110 -1.86 -10.72 -4.21
C LYS A 110 -2.31 -9.26 -4.03
N VAL A 111 -1.79 -8.54 -3.04
CA VAL A 111 -2.25 -7.17 -2.73
C VAL A 111 -1.56 -6.16 -3.65
N ASP A 112 -2.33 -5.41 -4.43
CA ASP A 112 -1.77 -4.46 -5.41
C ASP A 112 -1.45 -3.10 -4.80
N LEU A 113 -2.24 -2.68 -3.80
CA LEU A 113 -2.09 -1.38 -3.18
C LEU A 113 -2.32 -1.50 -1.68
N ILE A 114 -1.34 -1.04 -0.91
CA ILE A 114 -1.48 -0.84 0.53
C ILE A 114 -1.47 0.67 0.77
N TYR A 115 -2.48 1.18 1.46
CA TYR A 115 -2.43 2.50 2.08
C TYR A 115 -2.59 2.34 3.57
N ILE A 116 -1.73 2.98 4.35
CA ILE A 116 -1.85 3.00 5.81
C ILE A 116 -1.60 4.39 6.38
N ASP A 117 -2.33 4.67 7.45
CA ASP A 117 -2.22 5.86 8.27
C ASP A 117 -1.91 5.46 9.72
N PRO A 118 -0.69 4.96 10.00
CA PRO A 118 -0.32 4.51 11.33
C PRO A 118 -0.34 5.67 12.34
N PRO A 119 -0.34 5.39 13.65
CA PRO A 119 -0.20 6.44 14.66
C PRO A 119 1.14 7.17 14.49
N TYR A 120 1.13 8.51 14.50
CA TYR A 120 2.33 9.32 14.21
C TYR A 120 3.27 9.51 15.41
N ASN A 121 3.00 8.85 16.55
CA ASN A 121 3.77 9.03 17.79
C ASN A 121 3.86 10.49 18.26
N THR A 122 2.78 11.25 18.11
CA THR A 122 2.74 12.65 18.53
C THR A 122 2.70 12.72 20.07
N LEU A 123 3.49 13.62 20.65
CA LEU A 123 3.55 13.84 22.11
C LEU A 123 2.24 14.38 22.72
N LYS A 124 1.23 14.69 21.88
CA LYS A 124 -0.07 15.22 22.31
C LYS A 124 -1.14 14.14 22.39
N ASP A 125 -1.10 13.17 21.47
CA ASP A 125 -2.14 12.16 21.36
C ASP A 125 -1.71 10.80 21.95
N GLY A 126 -0.45 10.66 22.40
CA GLY A 126 0.06 9.47 23.08
C GLY A 126 -0.07 8.21 22.22
N PHE A 127 1.05 7.75 21.63
CA PHE A 127 1.05 6.41 21.08
C PHE A 127 0.81 5.42 22.23
N THR A 128 -0.25 4.62 22.13
CA THR A 128 -0.55 3.59 23.11
C THR A 128 0.12 2.33 22.62
N TYR A 129 1.10 1.84 23.37
CA TYR A 129 1.81 0.60 23.09
C TYR A 129 1.48 -0.34 24.24
N SER A 130 0.84 -1.48 23.95
CA SER A 130 0.49 -2.48 24.97
C SER A 130 -0.30 -1.90 26.16
N ASP A 131 -1.44 -1.25 25.87
CA ASP A 131 -2.35 -0.62 26.84
C ASP A 131 -1.74 0.46 27.75
N THR A 132 -0.47 0.82 27.52
CA THR A 132 0.26 1.81 28.28
C THR A 132 0.59 2.99 27.39
N LEU A 133 0.17 4.19 27.80
CA LEU A 133 0.53 5.42 27.11
C LEU A 133 2.06 5.57 27.15
N VAL A 134 2.71 5.60 25.99
CA VAL A 134 4.15 5.85 25.92
C VAL A 134 4.37 7.30 26.37
N ASP A 135 4.92 7.46 27.58
CA ASP A 135 5.16 8.78 28.16
C ASP A 135 6.14 9.58 27.29
N LYS A 136 5.98 10.90 27.25
CA LYS A 136 6.89 11.82 26.55
C LYS A 136 8.34 11.70 27.03
N ASN A 137 8.56 11.20 28.25
CA ASN A 137 9.89 11.01 28.82
C ASN A 137 10.44 9.58 28.61
N ASP A 138 9.68 8.70 27.96
CA ASP A 138 10.14 7.36 27.63
C ASP A 138 11.24 7.44 26.56
N THR A 139 12.47 7.14 26.97
CA THR A 139 13.65 7.18 26.11
C THR A 139 13.59 6.14 24.98
N PHE A 140 12.71 5.13 25.10
CA PHE A 140 12.53 4.05 24.12
C PHE A 140 11.31 4.24 23.21
N ARG A 141 10.62 5.39 23.25
CA ARG A 141 9.39 5.63 22.47
C ARG A 141 9.54 5.32 20.97
N HIS A 142 10.66 5.72 20.37
CA HIS A 142 10.94 5.48 18.96
C HIS A 142 11.24 4.00 18.69
N SER A 143 11.98 3.34 19.58
CA SER A 143 12.27 1.91 19.53
C SER A 143 10.99 1.06 19.61
N LYS A 144 10.06 1.42 20.50
CA LYS A 144 8.74 0.78 20.63
C LYS A 144 7.90 0.95 19.36
N TRP A 145 7.81 2.18 18.85
CA TRP A 145 7.08 2.45 17.60
C TRP A 145 7.67 1.72 16.39
N LEU A 146 9.00 1.65 16.30
CA LEU A 146 9.69 0.90 15.26
C LEU A 146 9.47 -0.61 15.37
N SER A 147 9.47 -1.16 16.59
CA SER A 147 9.16 -2.58 16.84
C SER A 147 7.73 -2.90 16.36
N PHE A 148 6.77 -2.05 16.75
CA PHE A 148 5.37 -2.11 16.34
C PHE A 148 5.22 -2.09 14.80
N MET A 149 5.84 -1.13 14.13
CA MET A 149 5.74 -1.00 12.67
C MET A 149 6.48 -2.12 11.94
N ARG A 150 7.65 -2.55 12.41
CA ARG A 150 8.49 -3.56 11.74
C ARG A 150 7.73 -4.87 11.56
N ARG A 151 7.07 -5.39 12.60
CA ARG A 151 6.32 -6.66 12.52
C ARG A 151 5.24 -6.62 11.44
N ARG A 152 4.48 -5.51 11.39
CA ARG A 152 3.39 -5.31 10.43
C ARG A 152 3.91 -5.12 9.00
N LEU A 153 4.95 -4.30 8.84
CA LEU A 153 5.55 -4.02 7.52
C LEU A 153 6.25 -5.24 6.91
N VAL A 154 6.80 -6.15 7.73
CA VAL A 154 7.35 -7.43 7.25
C VAL A 154 6.26 -8.26 6.57
N ILE A 155 5.07 -8.38 7.18
CA ILE A 155 3.97 -9.12 6.59
C ILE A 155 3.41 -8.37 5.38
N ALA A 156 3.18 -7.07 5.49
CA ALA A 156 2.73 -6.23 4.36
C ALA A 156 3.62 -6.39 3.12
N GLN A 157 4.94 -6.47 3.32
CA GLN A 157 5.90 -6.71 2.24
C GLN A 157 5.69 -8.07 1.55
N LYS A 158 5.28 -9.11 2.26
CA LYS A 158 4.94 -10.43 1.68
C LYS A 158 3.58 -10.44 0.98
N LEU A 159 2.63 -9.61 1.44
CA LEU A 159 1.30 -9.49 0.84
C LEU A 159 1.32 -8.80 -0.52
N LEU A 160 2.21 -7.83 -0.72
CA LEU A 160 2.31 -7.09 -1.97
C LEU A 160 2.54 -8.00 -3.18
N SER A 161 1.75 -7.80 -4.23
CA SER A 161 1.99 -8.37 -5.55
C SER A 161 3.32 -7.86 -6.13
N SER A 162 3.86 -8.54 -7.14
CA SER A 162 5.14 -8.15 -7.75
C SER A 162 5.13 -6.71 -8.31
N ASN A 163 3.96 -6.23 -8.71
CA ASN A 163 3.70 -4.87 -9.18
C ASN A 163 2.99 -4.01 -8.11
N GLY A 164 2.96 -4.46 -6.85
CA GLY A 164 2.23 -3.80 -5.77
C GLY A 164 2.99 -2.59 -5.21
N THR A 165 2.25 -1.68 -4.58
CA THR A 165 2.81 -0.50 -3.91
C THR A 165 2.27 -0.31 -2.50
N ILE A 166 3.07 0.34 -1.65
CA ILE A 166 2.66 0.77 -0.33
C ILE A 166 2.85 2.28 -0.17
N PHE A 167 1.81 2.94 0.34
CA PHE A 167 1.77 4.35 0.70
C PHE A 167 1.58 4.44 2.22
N ILE A 168 2.47 5.16 2.89
CA ILE A 168 2.44 5.31 4.35
C ILE A 168 2.39 6.79 4.71
N SER A 169 1.27 7.23 5.25
CA SER A 169 1.13 8.58 5.82
C SER A 169 1.90 8.69 7.13
N ILE A 170 2.65 9.77 7.32
CA ILE A 170 3.42 10.03 8.53
C ILE A 170 3.74 11.52 8.68
N ASP A 171 4.00 11.99 9.90
CA ASP A 171 4.51 13.34 10.15
C ASP A 171 6.05 13.35 10.37
N ASP A 172 6.58 14.52 10.73
CA ASP A 172 8.01 14.72 10.99
C ASP A 172 8.58 13.88 12.15
N ASN A 173 7.77 13.37 13.08
CA ASN A 173 8.27 12.69 14.28
C ASN A 173 8.97 11.36 13.94
N GLU A 174 8.40 10.60 13.00
CA GLU A 174 8.88 9.25 12.69
C GLU A 174 9.29 9.06 11.23
N VAL A 175 9.07 10.05 10.34
CA VAL A 175 9.35 9.91 8.90
C VAL A 175 10.77 9.42 8.61
N ALA A 176 11.78 9.91 9.33
CA ALA A 176 13.16 9.52 9.12
C ALA A 176 13.42 8.06 9.54
N ALA A 177 12.90 7.66 10.70
CA ALA A 177 13.08 6.31 11.23
C ALA A 177 12.30 5.28 10.38
N LEU A 178 11.03 5.58 10.08
CA LEU A 178 10.19 4.80 9.17
C LEU A 178 10.84 4.64 7.80
N ARG A 179 11.42 5.71 7.25
CA ARG A 179 12.10 5.67 5.95
C ARG A 179 13.23 4.64 5.94
N VAL A 180 14.11 4.67 6.94
CA VAL A 180 15.23 3.72 7.01
C VAL A 180 14.75 2.29 7.26
N LEU A 181 13.69 2.12 8.07
CA LEU A 181 13.04 0.83 8.26
C LEU A 181 12.48 0.29 6.93
N CYS A 182 11.78 1.11 6.15
CA CYS A 182 11.26 0.72 4.84
C CYS A 182 12.39 0.43 3.83
N ASP A 183 13.49 1.18 3.83
CA ASP A 183 14.65 0.89 2.98
C ASP A 183 15.27 -0.49 3.28
N GLU A 184 15.26 -0.91 4.55
CA GLU A 184 15.68 -2.24 4.95
C GLU A 184 14.71 -3.32 4.47
N LEU A 185 13.40 -3.11 4.65
CA LEU A 185 12.38 -4.12 4.38
C LEU A 185 12.07 -4.24 2.89
N PHE A 186 11.89 -3.14 2.18
CA PHE A 186 11.51 -3.12 0.76
C PHE A 186 12.72 -2.97 -0.17
N GLY A 187 13.89 -2.60 0.36
CA GLY A 187 15.08 -2.26 -0.42
C GLY A 187 15.10 -0.79 -0.80
N TYR A 188 16.23 -0.10 -0.55
CA TYR A 188 16.37 1.33 -0.83
C TYR A 188 16.13 1.70 -2.30
N GLN A 189 16.46 0.80 -3.23
CA GLN A 189 16.26 0.96 -4.67
C GLN A 189 14.77 1.00 -5.04
N ASN A 190 13.90 0.40 -4.22
CA ASN A 190 12.48 0.31 -4.43
C ASN A 190 11.69 1.50 -3.86
N PHE A 191 12.37 2.43 -3.19
CA PHE A 191 11.79 3.71 -2.83
C PHE A 191 11.46 4.53 -4.07
N VAL A 192 10.21 4.99 -4.16
CA VAL A 192 9.73 5.80 -5.28
C VAL A 192 9.84 7.29 -4.95
N ALA A 193 9.16 7.73 -3.88
CA ALA A 193 9.06 9.15 -3.54
C ALA A 193 8.64 9.38 -2.08
N ASN A 194 9.04 10.55 -1.55
CA ASN A 194 8.44 11.14 -0.36
C ASN A 194 7.50 12.22 -0.89
N ILE A 195 6.21 11.97 -0.79
CA ILE A 195 5.17 12.88 -1.25
C ILE A 195 4.84 13.83 -0.11
N ILE A 196 4.82 15.12 -0.40
CA ILE A 196 4.44 16.18 0.53
C ILE A 196 2.96 16.48 0.33
N TRP A 197 2.14 16.19 1.34
CA TRP A 197 0.71 16.51 1.32
C TRP A 197 0.43 17.75 2.15
N GLU A 198 -0.06 18.81 1.51
CA GLU A 198 -0.48 20.04 2.19
C GLU A 198 -1.80 19.79 2.95
N LYS A 199 -1.70 19.59 4.27
CA LYS A 199 -2.82 19.19 5.14
C LYS A 199 -3.60 20.34 5.76
N LYS A 200 -3.07 21.58 5.69
CA LYS A 200 -3.67 22.79 6.29
C LYS A 200 -3.53 23.98 5.34
N PHE A 201 -4.55 24.83 5.31
CA PHE A 201 -4.54 26.08 4.55
C PHE A 201 -3.92 27.25 5.31
N SER A 202 -4.40 27.46 6.54
CA SER A 202 -4.11 28.67 7.30
C SER A 202 -2.89 28.47 8.19
N PRO A 203 -1.97 29.46 8.25
CA PRO A 203 -0.90 29.46 9.22
C PRO A 203 -1.43 29.38 10.66
N GLN A 204 -0.75 28.61 11.49
CA GLN A 204 -0.97 28.52 12.93
C GLN A 204 -0.22 29.66 13.61
N ASN A 205 -0.94 30.73 13.95
CA ASN A 205 -0.36 31.95 14.52
C ASN A 205 0.23 31.74 15.93
N ASP A 206 -0.14 30.65 16.60
CA ASP A 206 0.40 30.20 17.88
C ASP A 206 1.64 29.31 17.74
N ALA A 207 2.09 29.02 16.51
CA ALA A 207 3.30 28.24 16.28
C ALA A 207 4.55 28.98 16.79
N LYS A 208 5.32 28.31 17.65
CA LYS A 208 6.55 28.86 18.22
C LYS A 208 7.68 29.07 17.19
N TRP A 209 7.77 28.19 16.19
CA TRP A 209 8.88 28.16 15.23
C TRP A 209 8.40 28.45 13.81
N LEU A 210 7.68 27.49 13.22
CA LEU A 210 7.08 27.57 11.90
C LEU A 210 5.70 26.93 11.97
N SER A 211 4.77 27.46 11.18
CA SER A 211 3.45 26.86 11.04
C SER A 211 3.54 25.56 10.26
N ASP A 212 3.33 24.44 10.95
CA ASP A 212 3.14 23.13 10.33
C ASP A 212 1.95 23.15 9.36
N SER A 213 2.18 22.69 8.14
CA SER A 213 1.20 22.74 7.04
C SER A 213 1.19 21.49 6.15
N HIS A 214 2.08 20.52 6.40
CA HIS A 214 2.16 19.32 5.58
C HIS A 214 2.40 18.06 6.40
N ASP A 215 2.11 16.91 5.78
CA ASP A 215 2.56 15.59 6.20
C ASP A 215 3.33 14.94 5.04
N HIS A 216 3.99 13.84 5.35
CA HIS A 216 4.67 12.98 4.39
C HIS A 216 3.80 11.78 4.01
N ILE A 217 3.95 11.32 2.78
CA ILE A 217 3.46 10.03 2.32
C ILE A 217 4.64 9.31 1.66
N LEU A 218 5.19 8.31 2.34
CA LEU A 218 6.27 7.50 1.79
C LEU A 218 5.69 6.49 0.81
N LEU A 219 6.24 6.46 -0.41
CA LEU A 219 5.85 5.51 -1.46
C LEU A 219 6.99 4.54 -1.76
N TYR A 220 6.70 3.25 -1.62
CA TYR A 220 7.53 2.14 -2.07
C TYR A 220 6.77 1.28 -3.06
N ALA A 221 7.48 0.80 -4.08
CA ALA A 221 7.01 -0.29 -4.93
C ALA A 221 7.62 -1.61 -4.45
N LYS A 222 6.93 -2.73 -4.63
CA LYS A 222 7.54 -4.05 -4.41
C LYS A 222 8.72 -4.28 -5.36
N ASN A 223 8.57 -3.81 -6.60
CA ASN A 223 9.62 -3.75 -7.60
C ASN A 223 9.47 -2.47 -8.44
N LYS A 224 10.36 -1.49 -8.21
CA LYS A 224 10.33 -0.19 -8.89
C LYS A 224 10.70 -0.25 -10.37
N GLU A 225 11.42 -1.28 -10.81
CA GLU A 225 11.75 -1.45 -12.24
C GLU A 225 10.53 -1.90 -13.06
N ILE A 226 9.55 -2.54 -12.42
CA ILE A 226 8.32 -3.00 -13.06
C ILE A 226 7.22 -1.94 -12.91
N TRP A 227 7.03 -1.44 -11.68
CA TRP A 227 5.92 -0.54 -11.38
C TRP A 227 6.17 0.89 -11.86
N HIS A 228 5.16 1.47 -12.50
CA HIS A 228 5.14 2.86 -12.93
C HIS A 228 3.81 3.51 -12.57
N PRO A 229 3.80 4.77 -12.08
CA PRO A 229 2.57 5.47 -11.77
C PRO A 229 1.78 5.73 -13.06
N LYS A 230 0.46 5.54 -13.00
CA LYS A 230 -0.43 5.94 -14.09
C LYS A 230 -0.43 7.46 -14.24
N LEU A 231 -0.67 7.90 -15.47
CA LEU A 231 -0.86 9.31 -15.76
C LEU A 231 -2.20 9.79 -15.20
N LEU A 232 -2.19 10.97 -14.59
CA LEU A 232 -3.40 11.64 -14.17
C LEU A 232 -4.13 12.22 -15.38
N LYS A 233 -5.46 12.30 -15.31
CA LYS A 233 -6.27 13.00 -16.32
C LYS A 233 -5.85 14.48 -16.39
N ARG A 234 -5.81 15.03 -17.60
CA ARG A 234 -5.52 16.44 -17.81
C ARG A 234 -6.67 17.29 -17.28
N THR A 235 -6.36 18.45 -16.70
CA THR A 235 -7.41 19.37 -16.25
C THR A 235 -7.88 20.27 -17.39
N VAL A 236 -9.10 20.79 -17.28
CA VAL A 236 -9.67 21.72 -18.26
C VAL A 236 -8.78 22.96 -18.43
N GLU A 237 -8.17 23.44 -17.35
CA GLU A 237 -7.25 24.58 -17.35
C GLU A 237 -5.97 24.30 -18.14
N MET A 238 -5.50 23.04 -18.14
CA MET A 238 -4.34 22.65 -18.94
C MET A 238 -4.66 22.64 -20.43
N ASP A 239 -5.86 22.19 -20.79
CA ASP A 239 -6.30 22.13 -22.18
C ASP A 239 -6.68 23.52 -22.72
N LYS A 240 -7.22 24.41 -21.88
CA LYS A 240 -7.47 25.83 -22.20
C LYS A 240 -6.21 26.62 -22.61
N ARG A 241 -5.00 26.12 -22.30
CA ARG A 241 -3.73 26.73 -22.75
C ARG A 241 -3.42 26.47 -24.21
N TYR A 242 -4.11 25.52 -24.84
CA TYR A 242 -3.98 25.20 -26.26
C TYR A 242 -5.01 26.00 -27.03
N THR A 243 -4.55 26.73 -28.04
CA THR A 243 -5.40 27.58 -28.89
C THR A 243 -5.03 27.35 -30.35
N ASN A 244 -5.87 27.73 -31.31
CA ASN A 244 -5.57 27.59 -32.72
C ASN A 244 -5.62 28.94 -33.45
N PRO A 245 -4.72 29.88 -33.15
CA PRO A 245 -4.81 31.25 -33.64
C PRO A 245 -4.56 31.37 -35.16
N ASP A 246 -3.96 30.36 -35.79
CA ASP A 246 -3.61 30.34 -37.21
C ASP A 246 -4.41 29.30 -38.01
N ASN A 247 -5.50 28.77 -37.43
CA ASN A 247 -6.40 27.80 -38.06
C ASN A 247 -5.68 26.57 -38.63
N ASP A 248 -4.67 26.07 -37.93
CA ASP A 248 -3.96 24.86 -38.32
C ASP A 248 -4.92 23.65 -38.32
N PRO A 249 -4.94 22.82 -39.38
CA PRO A 249 -5.89 21.70 -39.50
C PRO A 249 -5.71 20.62 -38.43
N ARG A 250 -4.56 20.56 -37.75
CA ARG A 250 -4.29 19.62 -36.64
C ARG A 250 -4.96 20.02 -35.32
N GLY A 251 -5.57 21.21 -35.26
CA GLY A 251 -6.33 21.70 -34.12
C GLY A 251 -5.50 22.53 -33.13
N PRO A 252 -5.99 22.70 -31.89
CA PRO A 252 -5.36 23.55 -30.87
C PRO A 252 -3.92 23.13 -30.55
N TRP A 253 -3.04 24.11 -30.41
CA TRP A 253 -1.63 23.93 -30.08
C TRP A 253 -1.16 24.98 -29.06
N THR A 254 0.00 24.74 -28.46
CA THR A 254 0.70 25.74 -27.63
C THR A 254 2.10 25.98 -28.17
N SER A 255 2.66 27.17 -27.90
CA SER A 255 4.00 27.51 -28.37
C SER A 255 5.05 27.03 -27.36
N SER A 256 6.00 26.23 -27.82
CA SER A 256 7.15 25.78 -27.03
C SER A 256 8.45 26.39 -27.57
N ASP A 257 9.47 26.45 -26.71
CA ASP A 257 10.77 26.98 -27.09
C ASP A 257 11.41 26.14 -28.19
N PHE A 258 11.96 26.81 -29.22
CA PHE A 258 12.75 26.16 -30.27
C PHE A 258 14.26 26.17 -29.96
N THR A 259 14.64 26.46 -28.71
CA THR A 259 16.04 26.48 -28.28
C THR A 259 16.26 25.56 -27.09
N VAL A 260 17.43 24.94 -27.02
CA VAL A 260 17.88 24.12 -25.89
C VAL A 260 18.97 24.84 -25.10
N LYS A 261 19.11 24.48 -23.81
CA LYS A 261 20.12 25.08 -22.91
C LYS A 261 21.55 24.66 -23.27
N THR A 262 21.73 23.53 -23.96
CA THR A 262 23.05 23.06 -24.39
C THR A 262 23.43 23.76 -25.69
N ALA A 263 24.48 24.58 -25.67
CA ALA A 263 25.00 25.20 -26.87
C ALA A 263 25.71 24.14 -27.74
N SER A 264 25.40 24.15 -29.04
CA SER A 264 26.03 23.32 -30.07
C SER A 264 26.25 24.22 -31.27
N GLU A 265 27.52 24.39 -31.69
CA GLU A 265 27.87 25.23 -32.84
C GLU A 265 27.18 24.76 -34.12
N ALA A 266 27.03 23.43 -34.28
CA ALA A 266 26.34 22.82 -35.42
C ALA A 266 24.85 23.25 -35.53
N TYR A 267 24.24 23.68 -34.43
CA TYR A 267 22.84 24.15 -34.39
C TYR A 267 22.73 25.66 -34.17
N MET A 268 23.78 26.42 -34.49
CA MET A 268 23.80 27.88 -34.46
C MET A 268 23.79 28.46 -35.88
N TYR A 269 22.71 28.24 -36.62
CA TYR A 269 22.47 28.84 -37.94
C TYR A 269 21.51 30.03 -37.85
N ASP A 270 21.50 30.86 -38.90
CA ASP A 270 20.63 32.03 -38.99
C ASP A 270 19.24 31.64 -39.48
N ILE A 271 18.20 32.20 -38.86
CA ILE A 271 16.82 32.03 -39.30
C ILE A 271 16.24 33.37 -39.71
N VAL A 272 15.76 33.48 -40.95
CA VAL A 272 15.03 34.65 -41.43
C VAL A 272 13.54 34.48 -41.11
N THR A 273 12.99 35.38 -40.32
CA THR A 273 11.56 35.42 -39.97
C THR A 273 10.72 35.90 -41.16
N PRO A 274 9.39 35.66 -41.17
CA PRO A 274 8.49 36.19 -42.20
C PRO A 274 8.55 37.72 -42.38
N SER A 275 8.88 38.47 -41.33
CA SER A 275 9.11 39.93 -41.41
C SER A 275 10.44 40.35 -42.04
N GLY A 276 11.31 39.40 -42.42
CA GLY A 276 12.64 39.66 -42.96
C GLY A 276 13.73 39.86 -41.90
N ARG A 277 13.40 39.75 -40.60
CA ARG A 277 14.38 39.85 -39.51
C ARG A 277 15.21 38.56 -39.44
N VAL A 278 16.52 38.69 -39.26
CA VAL A 278 17.41 37.56 -39.00
C VAL A 278 17.54 37.34 -37.49
N VAL A 279 17.38 36.10 -37.04
CA VAL A 279 17.51 35.71 -35.63
C VAL A 279 18.47 34.54 -35.47
N ARG A 280 19.22 34.56 -34.36
CA ARG A 280 20.19 33.54 -33.96
C ARG A 280 20.10 33.29 -32.45
N PRO A 281 20.39 32.08 -31.93
CA PRO A 281 20.43 31.83 -30.49
C PRO A 281 21.54 32.63 -29.81
N THR A 282 21.39 32.90 -28.51
CA THR A 282 22.47 33.45 -27.68
C THR A 282 23.59 32.43 -27.52
N SER A 283 24.82 32.86 -27.24
CA SER A 283 25.99 31.97 -27.11
C SER A 283 25.82 30.83 -26.09
N SER A 284 24.95 30.99 -25.10
CA SER A 284 24.61 29.98 -24.09
C SER A 284 23.52 28.98 -24.50
N ARG A 285 22.98 29.06 -25.73
CA ARG A 285 21.89 28.21 -26.22
C ARG A 285 22.12 27.86 -27.69
N SER A 286 21.43 26.84 -28.19
CA SER A 286 21.38 26.54 -29.62
C SER A 286 19.96 26.23 -30.05
N TRP A 287 19.69 26.19 -31.37
CA TRP A 287 18.41 25.70 -31.86
C TRP A 287 18.19 24.25 -31.43
N ALA A 288 16.94 23.84 -31.28
CA ALA A 288 16.59 22.50 -30.83
C ALA A 288 16.98 21.40 -31.84
N THR A 289 17.29 21.75 -33.09
CA THR A 289 17.55 20.80 -34.17
C THR A 289 18.37 21.43 -35.31
N SER A 290 18.83 20.60 -36.25
CA SER A 290 19.59 21.01 -37.42
C SER A 290 18.80 21.92 -38.37
N GLU A 291 19.48 22.65 -39.26
CA GLU A 291 18.85 23.52 -40.25
C GLU A 291 17.92 22.74 -41.19
N GLU A 292 18.36 21.56 -41.63
CA GLU A 292 17.56 20.65 -42.47
C GLU A 292 16.23 20.28 -41.80
N ASN A 293 16.27 19.84 -40.54
CA ASN A 293 15.05 19.47 -39.83
C ASN A 293 14.19 20.70 -39.50
N TYR A 294 14.80 21.86 -39.24
CA TYR A 294 14.06 23.11 -39.13
C TYR A 294 13.28 23.44 -40.41
N LEU A 295 13.91 23.30 -41.59
CA LEU A 295 13.24 23.52 -42.87
C LEU A 295 12.09 22.54 -43.08
N ALA A 296 12.26 21.28 -42.70
CA ALA A 296 11.20 20.27 -42.73
C ALA A 296 10.03 20.66 -41.80
N LEU A 297 10.30 21.04 -40.54
CA LEU A 297 9.30 21.51 -39.58
C LEU A 297 8.59 22.79 -40.07
N ARG A 298 9.31 23.68 -40.74
CA ARG A 298 8.74 24.90 -41.33
C ARG A 298 7.81 24.55 -42.50
N ALA A 299 8.20 23.62 -43.38
CA ALA A 299 7.36 23.14 -44.47
C ALA A 299 6.09 22.45 -43.95
N ASP A 300 6.19 21.71 -42.84
CA ASP A 300 5.06 21.10 -42.13
C ASP A 300 4.27 22.11 -41.24
N ASN A 301 4.49 23.42 -41.41
CA ASN A 301 3.81 24.47 -40.65
C ASN A 301 3.89 24.31 -39.10
N ARG A 302 4.94 23.68 -38.58
CA ARG A 302 5.17 23.47 -37.13
C ARG A 302 5.94 24.61 -36.47
N ILE A 303 6.49 25.54 -37.26
CA ILE A 303 7.22 26.70 -36.75
C ILE A 303 6.31 27.92 -36.72
N TRP A 304 6.24 28.57 -35.57
CA TRP A 304 5.46 29.79 -35.35
C TRP A 304 6.36 30.98 -35.01
N PHE A 305 6.13 32.11 -35.69
CA PHE A 305 6.91 33.35 -35.55
C PHE A 305 6.11 34.47 -34.86
N GLY A 306 5.08 34.12 -34.09
CA GLY A 306 4.14 35.11 -33.54
C GLY A 306 3.09 35.56 -34.55
N ALA A 307 2.01 36.18 -34.07
CA ALA A 307 0.92 36.67 -34.94
C ALA A 307 1.39 37.69 -36.00
N LYS A 308 2.47 38.43 -35.73
CA LYS A 308 3.06 39.41 -36.66
C LYS A 308 4.23 38.86 -37.49
N GLY A 309 4.59 37.58 -37.32
CA GLY A 309 5.71 36.96 -38.05
C GLY A 309 7.10 37.52 -37.75
N ASN A 310 7.30 38.18 -36.60
CA ASN A 310 8.56 38.87 -36.24
C ASN A 310 9.25 38.33 -34.98
N ASN A 311 8.67 37.31 -34.33
CA ASN A 311 9.26 36.70 -33.15
C ASN A 311 10.34 35.69 -33.53
N VAL A 312 11.16 35.30 -32.55
CA VAL A 312 12.03 34.12 -32.68
C VAL A 312 11.19 32.87 -32.95
N PRO A 313 11.70 31.88 -33.70
CA PRO A 313 10.96 30.66 -34.00
C PRO A 313 10.58 29.94 -32.70
N ARG A 314 9.33 29.50 -32.65
CA ARG A 314 8.76 28.64 -31.62
C ARG A 314 8.19 27.41 -32.29
N ILE A 315 8.21 26.26 -31.61
CA ILE A 315 7.60 25.04 -32.13
C ILE A 315 6.14 24.96 -31.66
N LYS A 316 5.23 24.57 -32.55
CA LYS A 316 3.85 24.24 -32.22
C LYS A 316 3.80 22.84 -31.61
N THR A 317 3.24 22.75 -30.41
CA THR A 317 2.97 21.49 -29.73
C THR A 317 1.46 21.27 -29.74
N PHE A 318 0.97 20.35 -30.58
CA PHE A 318 -0.45 20.12 -30.80
C PHE A 318 -1.08 19.30 -29.67
N LEU A 319 -2.28 19.69 -29.24
CA LEU A 319 -3.03 18.98 -28.18
C LEU A 319 -3.35 17.54 -28.58
N SER A 320 -3.54 17.28 -29.87
CA SER A 320 -3.79 15.94 -30.43
C SER A 320 -2.57 15.02 -30.36
N GLU A 321 -1.37 15.58 -30.25
CA GLU A 321 -0.09 14.85 -30.30
C GLU A 321 0.58 14.71 -28.92
N VAL A 322 0.11 15.45 -27.90
CA VAL A 322 0.67 15.35 -26.56
C VAL A 322 0.21 14.09 -25.83
N GLN A 323 1.06 13.60 -24.94
CA GLN A 323 0.76 12.47 -24.06
C GLN A 323 -0.59 12.70 -23.35
N LYS A 324 -1.47 11.68 -23.43
CA LYS A 324 -2.79 11.70 -22.80
C LYS A 324 -2.64 11.53 -21.29
N GLY A 325 -2.48 12.66 -20.60
CA GLY A 325 -2.40 12.72 -19.15
C GLY A 325 -1.22 13.57 -18.66
N THR A 326 -1.01 13.56 -17.34
CA THR A 326 0.10 14.26 -16.70
C THR A 326 0.80 13.37 -15.68
N VAL A 327 2.11 13.57 -15.56
CA VAL A 327 2.90 12.92 -14.51
C VAL A 327 2.52 13.51 -13.16
N CYS A 328 2.28 12.65 -12.18
CA CYS A 328 1.99 13.06 -10.81
C CYS A 328 3.23 13.72 -10.18
N LYS A 329 3.07 14.90 -9.58
CA LYS A 329 4.14 15.58 -8.84
C LYS A 329 4.23 15.03 -7.42
N THR A 330 5.38 15.23 -6.78
CA THR A 330 5.62 14.83 -5.37
C THR A 330 5.09 15.83 -4.34
N ILE A 331 4.55 16.98 -4.75
CA ILE A 331 3.88 17.93 -3.87
C ILE A 331 2.40 17.92 -4.23
N TRP A 332 1.56 17.53 -3.27
CA TRP A 332 0.11 17.44 -3.43
C TRP A 332 -0.54 18.56 -2.62
N TYR A 333 -1.03 19.56 -3.36
CA TYR A 333 -1.72 20.70 -2.77
C TYR A 333 -3.11 20.32 -2.29
N ARG A 334 -3.56 20.95 -1.20
CA ARG A 334 -4.91 20.74 -0.65
C ARG A 334 -6.02 21.00 -1.66
N THR A 335 -5.79 21.93 -2.58
CA THR A 335 -6.74 22.28 -3.64
C THR A 335 -6.97 21.12 -4.60
N GLU A 336 -6.03 20.19 -4.69
CA GLU A 336 -6.09 19.03 -5.57
C GLU A 336 -6.54 17.75 -4.86
N VAL A 337 -6.10 17.53 -3.63
CA VAL A 337 -6.28 16.25 -2.91
C VAL A 337 -7.05 16.37 -1.59
N GLY A 338 -7.52 17.56 -1.23
CA GLY A 338 -8.18 17.82 0.04
C GLY A 338 -7.20 18.05 1.19
N ASP A 339 -7.74 18.43 2.35
CA ASP A 339 -7.01 18.71 3.58
C ASP A 339 -7.69 18.03 4.79
N THR A 340 -7.14 18.18 6.00
CA THR A 340 -7.71 17.59 7.22
C THR A 340 -9.13 18.07 7.52
N GLN A 341 -9.46 19.32 7.16
CA GLN A 341 -10.81 19.87 7.39
C GLN A 341 -11.81 19.23 6.42
N GLU A 342 -11.41 18.98 5.18
CA GLU A 342 -12.20 18.22 4.22
C GLU A 342 -12.51 16.81 4.73
N GLY A 343 -11.52 16.08 5.26
CA GLY A 343 -11.76 14.75 5.84
C GLY A 343 -12.77 14.77 6.99
N THR A 344 -12.72 15.78 7.86
CA THR A 344 -13.71 15.94 8.93
C THR A 344 -15.11 16.25 8.39
N ARG A 345 -15.20 17.03 7.30
CA ARG A 345 -16.48 17.31 6.63
C ARG A 345 -17.05 16.07 5.94
N ASP A 346 -16.21 15.29 5.27
CA ASP A 346 -16.60 14.02 4.63
C ASP A 346 -17.19 13.04 5.66
N LEU A 347 -16.57 12.94 6.85
CA LEU A 347 -17.11 12.08 7.90
C LEU A 347 -18.41 12.65 8.49
N LYS A 348 -18.47 13.97 8.71
CA LYS A 348 -19.67 14.64 9.23
C LYS A 348 -20.87 14.47 8.27
N SER A 349 -20.66 14.51 6.95
CA SER A 349 -21.76 14.34 5.99
C SER A 349 -22.35 12.92 6.04
N VAL A 350 -21.54 11.90 6.34
CA VAL A 350 -22.01 10.52 6.50
C VAL A 350 -22.77 10.31 7.81
N PHE A 351 -22.28 10.89 8.91
CA PHE A 351 -22.86 10.66 10.25
C PHE A 351 -23.93 11.67 10.66
N GLY A 352 -24.03 12.81 9.96
CA GLY A 352 -24.87 13.95 10.34
C GLY A 352 -24.37 14.74 11.55
N LYS A 353 -23.31 14.27 12.23
CA LYS A 353 -22.69 14.92 13.40
C LYS A 353 -21.17 14.86 13.34
N ALA A 354 -20.53 15.85 13.96
CA ALA A 354 -19.07 15.91 14.08
C ALA A 354 -18.59 15.07 15.28
N GLY A 355 -17.29 14.78 15.31
CA GLY A 355 -16.62 14.18 16.47
C GLY A 355 -16.73 12.66 16.59
N MET A 356 -17.15 11.96 15.54
CA MET A 356 -17.15 10.48 15.53
C MET A 356 -15.75 9.87 15.42
N PHE A 357 -14.81 10.60 14.83
CA PHE A 357 -13.42 10.23 14.72
C PHE A 357 -12.57 11.50 14.64
N THR A 358 -11.34 11.45 15.15
CA THR A 358 -10.39 12.56 15.11
C THR A 358 -9.50 12.46 13.87
N ASN A 359 -9.35 13.57 13.16
CA ASN A 359 -8.44 13.71 12.01
C ASN A 359 -8.56 12.64 10.90
N PRO A 360 -9.77 12.26 10.44
CA PRO A 360 -9.90 11.35 9.30
C PRO A 360 -9.25 11.94 8.04
N LYS A 361 -8.60 11.10 7.24
CA LYS A 361 -8.03 11.50 5.94
C LYS A 361 -9.15 11.85 4.94
N PRO A 362 -8.93 12.82 4.03
CA PRO A 362 -9.94 13.19 3.01
C PRO A 362 -10.04 12.14 1.90
N ILE A 363 -11.23 11.97 1.35
CA ILE A 363 -11.49 10.99 0.28
C ILE A 363 -10.65 11.28 -0.97
N ARG A 364 -10.48 12.55 -1.32
CA ARG A 364 -9.73 12.98 -2.51
C ARG A 364 -8.24 12.62 -2.47
N LEU A 365 -7.66 12.49 -1.28
CA LEU A 365 -6.29 12.03 -1.11
C LEU A 365 -6.15 10.56 -1.51
N ILE A 366 -7.08 9.73 -1.05
CA ILE A 366 -7.09 8.31 -1.41
C ILE A 366 -7.42 8.14 -2.90
N ASN A 367 -8.36 8.92 -3.45
CA ASN A 367 -8.65 8.89 -4.89
C ASN A 367 -7.41 9.19 -5.74
N ARG A 368 -6.57 10.15 -5.32
CA ARG A 368 -5.29 10.43 -5.99
C ARG A 368 -4.37 9.21 -5.99
N ILE A 369 -4.29 8.48 -4.87
CA ILE A 369 -3.50 7.25 -4.75
C ILE A 369 -4.09 6.16 -5.67
N LEU A 370 -5.40 5.95 -5.66
CA LEU A 370 -6.08 5.00 -6.52
C LEU A 370 -5.81 5.30 -8.01
N ASP A 371 -5.89 6.56 -8.42
CA ASP A 371 -5.64 6.96 -9.81
C ASP A 371 -4.25 6.58 -10.31
N ILE A 372 -3.22 6.74 -9.47
CA ILE A 372 -1.83 6.51 -9.89
C ILE A 372 -1.35 5.08 -9.68
N ALA A 373 -1.91 4.35 -8.71
CA ALA A 373 -1.33 3.10 -8.22
C ALA A 373 -2.24 1.86 -8.29
N SER A 374 -3.52 2.01 -8.65
CA SER A 374 -4.46 0.87 -8.72
C SER A 374 -4.89 0.52 -10.14
N GLN A 375 -5.23 -0.75 -10.36
CA GLN A 375 -5.84 -1.29 -11.57
C GLN A 375 -7.34 -1.54 -11.36
N ASN A 376 -8.06 -1.85 -12.43
CA ASN A 376 -9.51 -2.04 -12.38
C ASN A 376 -9.95 -3.20 -11.47
N ASN A 377 -9.12 -4.22 -11.27
CA ASN A 377 -9.44 -5.35 -10.39
C ASN A 377 -8.51 -5.40 -9.17
N SER A 378 -7.97 -4.26 -8.75
CA SER A 378 -6.97 -4.24 -7.68
C SER A 378 -7.55 -4.57 -6.32
N ILE A 379 -6.77 -5.35 -5.55
CA ILE A 379 -7.01 -5.57 -4.12
C ILE A 379 -6.27 -4.47 -3.35
N VAL A 380 -7.04 -3.67 -2.62
CA VAL A 380 -6.55 -2.55 -1.82
C VAL A 380 -6.65 -2.89 -0.33
N LEU A 381 -5.53 -2.86 0.38
CA LEU A 381 -5.47 -3.16 1.81
C LEU A 381 -5.17 -1.90 2.62
N ASP A 382 -5.91 -1.74 3.71
CA ASP A 382 -5.62 -0.75 4.75
C ASP A 382 -5.77 -1.41 6.12
N PHE A 383 -4.63 -1.72 6.75
CA PHE A 383 -4.56 -2.35 8.07
C PHE A 383 -4.42 -1.32 9.21
N PHE A 384 -4.69 -0.05 8.91
CA PHE A 384 -4.87 1.05 9.86
C PHE A 384 -6.15 1.82 9.48
N ALA A 385 -7.24 1.09 9.23
CA ALA A 385 -8.40 1.65 8.55
C ALA A 385 -9.05 2.84 9.29
N GLY A 386 -8.97 2.86 10.62
CA GLY A 386 -9.36 3.99 11.47
C GLY A 386 -10.80 4.41 11.28
N SER A 387 -11.04 5.42 10.42
CA SER A 387 -12.40 5.89 10.10
C SER A 387 -13.00 5.26 8.84
N GLY A 388 -12.33 4.33 8.17
CA GLY A 388 -12.78 3.70 6.93
C GLY A 388 -12.70 4.61 5.69
N THR A 389 -11.81 5.61 5.66
CA THR A 389 -11.66 6.51 4.50
C THR A 389 -11.30 5.74 3.23
N THR A 390 -10.39 4.77 3.32
CA THR A 390 -9.95 3.98 2.16
C THR A 390 -11.10 3.22 1.51
N GLY A 391 -11.93 2.54 2.31
CA GLY A 391 -13.12 1.85 1.81
C GLY A 391 -14.14 2.79 1.18
N HIS A 392 -14.44 3.93 1.83
CA HIS A 392 -15.36 4.93 1.26
C HIS A 392 -14.83 5.47 -0.10
N ALA A 393 -13.55 5.84 -0.17
CA ALA A 393 -12.95 6.33 -1.42
C ALA A 393 -13.04 5.30 -2.55
N LEU A 394 -12.76 4.03 -2.25
CA LEU A 394 -12.81 2.96 -3.24
C LEU A 394 -14.24 2.68 -3.72
N LEU A 395 -15.23 2.65 -2.82
CA LEU A 395 -16.64 2.49 -3.20
C LEU A 395 -17.10 3.59 -4.16
N LYS A 396 -16.77 4.83 -3.82
CA LYS A 396 -17.05 5.98 -4.69
C LYS A 396 -16.33 5.84 -6.03
N TYR A 397 -15.07 5.43 -6.03
CA TYR A 397 -14.29 5.21 -7.25
C TYR A 397 -14.93 4.19 -8.17
N ASN A 398 -15.38 3.05 -7.63
CA ASN A 398 -16.07 2.00 -8.38
C ASN A 398 -17.39 2.50 -8.97
N ALA A 399 -18.17 3.29 -8.22
CA ALA A 399 -19.40 3.87 -8.74
C ALA A 399 -19.17 4.87 -9.89
N GLU A 400 -18.06 5.60 -9.87
CA GLU A 400 -17.68 6.57 -10.92
C GLU A 400 -17.04 5.91 -12.16
N HIS A 401 -16.62 4.64 -12.08
CA HIS A 401 -15.89 3.92 -13.13
C HIS A 401 -16.49 2.53 -13.35
N ALA A 402 -17.34 2.39 -14.37
CA ALA A 402 -18.10 1.16 -14.65
C ALA A 402 -17.24 -0.09 -14.89
N ASP A 403 -15.99 0.08 -15.33
CA ASP A 403 -15.01 -0.99 -15.56
C ASP A 403 -14.21 -1.36 -14.31
N SER A 404 -14.41 -0.65 -13.20
CA SER A 404 -13.73 -0.88 -11.94
C SER A 404 -14.44 -1.95 -11.09
N LYS A 405 -13.70 -3.02 -10.80
CA LYS A 405 -14.06 -4.09 -9.85
C LYS A 405 -13.05 -4.19 -8.70
N ARG A 406 -12.52 -3.04 -8.26
CA ARG A 406 -11.56 -2.99 -7.14
C ARG A 406 -12.23 -3.50 -5.88
N GLN A 407 -11.46 -4.18 -5.04
CA GLN A 407 -11.90 -4.69 -3.74
C GLN A 407 -11.05 -4.04 -2.64
N PHE A 408 -11.67 -3.76 -1.49
CA PHE A 408 -10.91 -3.41 -0.29
C PHE A 408 -10.94 -4.49 0.78
N ILE A 409 -9.86 -4.51 1.57
CA ILE A 409 -9.76 -5.19 2.85
C ILE A 409 -9.35 -4.14 3.88
N LEU A 410 -10.20 -3.89 4.87
CA LEU A 410 -9.93 -2.99 5.97
C LEU A 410 -9.66 -3.79 7.24
N CYS A 411 -8.60 -3.47 7.97
CA CYS A 411 -8.38 -4.00 9.31
C CYS A 411 -8.30 -2.83 10.31
N THR A 412 -9.00 -2.95 11.42
CA THR A 412 -8.88 -2.02 12.54
C THR A 412 -9.26 -2.73 13.83
N ASN A 413 -8.59 -2.35 14.92
CA ASN A 413 -9.02 -2.77 16.25
C ASN A 413 -10.39 -2.11 16.57
N ASN A 414 -11.07 -2.64 17.59
CA ASN A 414 -12.32 -2.08 18.08
C ASN A 414 -12.13 -1.28 19.37
N GLU A 415 -10.94 -0.73 19.59
CA GLU A 415 -10.71 0.20 20.70
C GLU A 415 -11.65 1.40 20.54
N ASN A 416 -12.27 1.84 21.63
CA ASN A 416 -13.27 2.91 21.62
C ASN A 416 -14.42 2.70 20.60
N ASP A 417 -14.78 1.44 20.33
CA ASP A 417 -15.77 1.03 19.33
C ASP A 417 -15.49 1.55 17.91
N ILE A 418 -14.22 1.84 17.56
CA ILE A 418 -13.86 2.42 16.27
C ILE A 418 -14.26 1.52 15.11
N CYS A 419 -13.97 0.21 15.17
CA CYS A 419 -14.34 -0.71 14.10
C CYS A 419 -15.86 -0.72 13.88
N ARG A 420 -16.61 -0.89 14.96
CA ARG A 420 -18.06 -1.11 14.92
C ARG A 420 -18.85 0.16 14.66
N ASN A 421 -18.63 1.20 15.47
CA ASN A 421 -19.46 2.40 15.50
C ASN A 421 -18.98 3.48 14.51
N VAL A 422 -17.74 3.39 14.02
CA VAL A 422 -17.18 4.37 13.08
C VAL A 422 -16.92 3.73 11.71
N THR A 423 -16.02 2.75 11.61
CA THR A 423 -15.61 2.21 10.30
C THR A 423 -16.77 1.49 9.62
N TYR A 424 -17.37 0.48 10.27
CA TYR A 424 -18.49 -0.27 9.72
C TYR A 424 -19.68 0.63 9.42
N GLU A 425 -20.09 1.47 10.38
CA GLU A 425 -21.22 2.38 10.19
C GLU A 425 -20.97 3.40 9.07
N ARG A 426 -19.73 3.90 8.88
CA ARG A 426 -19.41 4.74 7.73
C ARG A 426 -19.66 3.99 6.43
N ILE A 427 -19.06 2.80 6.28
CA ILE A 427 -19.16 2.01 5.04
C ILE A 427 -20.61 1.62 4.77
N LYS A 428 -21.32 1.12 5.78
CA LYS A 428 -22.74 0.78 5.69
C LYS A 428 -23.59 1.95 5.22
N ARG A 429 -23.42 3.12 5.83
CA ARG A 429 -24.19 4.32 5.48
C ARG A 429 -23.90 4.80 4.07
N VAL A 430 -22.65 4.79 3.62
CA VAL A 430 -22.34 5.25 2.25
C VAL A 430 -22.85 4.26 1.21
N ILE A 431 -22.77 2.94 1.46
CA ILE A 431 -23.38 1.94 0.58
C ILE A 431 -24.89 2.19 0.46
N ALA A 432 -25.58 2.36 1.60
CA ALA A 432 -27.03 2.56 1.62
C ALA A 432 -27.47 3.91 1.03
N ASN A 433 -26.80 5.01 1.40
CA ASN A 433 -27.22 6.36 1.01
C ASN A 433 -26.90 6.69 -0.45
N GLU A 434 -25.76 6.21 -0.96
CA GLU A 434 -25.33 6.49 -2.33
C GLU A 434 -25.75 5.36 -3.30
N GLY A 435 -26.30 4.25 -2.79
CA GLY A 435 -26.76 3.13 -3.60
C GLY A 435 -25.62 2.37 -4.29
N TYR A 436 -24.45 2.26 -3.65
CA TYR A 436 -23.29 1.60 -4.25
C TYR A 436 -23.49 0.09 -4.40
N ASN A 437 -23.22 -0.44 -5.60
CA ASN A 437 -23.25 -1.87 -5.92
C ASN A 437 -22.04 -2.60 -5.29
N ALA A 438 -22.08 -2.79 -3.98
CA ALA A 438 -20.99 -3.39 -3.21
C ALA A 438 -21.52 -4.12 -1.98
N SER A 439 -20.91 -5.26 -1.67
CA SER A 439 -21.18 -6.04 -0.47
C SER A 439 -20.02 -5.91 0.52
N LEU A 440 -20.31 -6.11 1.81
CA LEU A 440 -19.32 -6.05 2.90
C LEU A 440 -19.51 -7.24 3.84
N LYS A 441 -18.48 -8.08 3.96
CA LYS A 441 -18.39 -9.10 5.02
C LYS A 441 -17.65 -8.52 6.24
N TYR A 442 -18.13 -8.89 7.43
CA TYR A 442 -17.56 -8.48 8.71
C TYR A 442 -16.97 -9.68 9.42
N PHE A 443 -15.66 -9.67 9.61
CA PHE A 443 -14.95 -10.72 10.32
C PHE A 443 -14.39 -10.20 11.64
N ARG A 444 -14.36 -11.05 12.66
CA ARG A 444 -13.65 -10.83 13.92
C ARG A 444 -12.47 -11.78 14.02
N VAL A 445 -11.34 -11.28 14.50
CA VAL A 445 -10.21 -12.13 14.87
C VAL A 445 -10.51 -12.81 16.20
N GLY A 446 -10.56 -14.14 16.18
CA GLY A 446 -10.54 -15.00 17.37
C GLY A 446 -9.17 -15.63 17.59
N TYR A 447 -9.00 -16.36 18.69
CA TYR A 447 -7.75 -17.01 19.05
C TYR A 447 -8.02 -18.43 19.56
N ILE A 448 -7.28 -19.40 19.02
CA ILE A 448 -7.28 -20.79 19.49
C ILE A 448 -5.96 -21.05 20.21
N SER A 449 -6.04 -21.51 21.45
CA SER A 449 -4.85 -21.85 22.25
C SER A 449 -4.14 -23.06 21.66
N ILE A 450 -2.82 -22.92 21.47
CA ILE A 450 -1.91 -23.98 21.01
C ILE A 450 -0.90 -24.39 22.09
N THR A 451 -0.82 -23.65 23.20
CA THR A 451 0.09 -23.95 24.31
C THR A 451 -0.25 -25.29 24.95
N ASP A 452 0.78 -26.09 25.19
CA ASP A 452 0.69 -27.42 25.81
C ASP A 452 -0.24 -28.41 25.06
N ARG A 453 -0.51 -28.15 23.77
CA ARG A 453 -1.35 -28.99 22.91
C ARG A 453 -0.58 -29.50 21.70
N MET A 454 -0.80 -30.75 21.33
CA MET A 454 -0.35 -31.31 20.06
C MET A 454 -1.28 -30.86 18.92
N TYR A 455 -0.76 -30.76 17.69
CA TYR A 455 -1.53 -30.27 16.53
C TYR A 455 -2.90 -30.94 16.35
N TYR A 456 -2.95 -32.27 16.43
CA TYR A 456 -4.19 -33.03 16.25
C TYR A 456 -5.25 -32.72 17.33
N GLU A 457 -4.87 -32.12 18.46
CA GLU A 457 -5.81 -31.76 19.54
C GLU A 457 -6.58 -30.47 19.23
N TYR A 458 -6.09 -29.62 18.33
CA TYR A 458 -6.75 -28.36 17.95
C TYR A 458 -6.98 -28.20 16.44
N ALA A 459 -6.55 -29.17 15.63
CA ALA A 459 -6.77 -29.18 14.19
C ALA A 459 -8.26 -29.08 13.83
N ASP A 460 -9.12 -29.84 14.49
CA ASP A 460 -10.58 -29.81 14.26
C ASP A 460 -11.18 -28.41 14.54
N GLU A 461 -10.67 -27.70 15.55
CA GLU A 461 -11.12 -26.33 15.84
C GLU A 461 -10.69 -25.36 14.73
N LEU A 462 -9.48 -25.52 14.18
CA LEU A 462 -9.00 -24.69 13.07
C LEU A 462 -9.80 -24.94 11.78
N LEU A 463 -10.21 -26.20 11.53
CA LEU A 463 -11.00 -26.56 10.36
C LEU A 463 -12.36 -25.84 10.32
N LEU A 464 -12.94 -25.52 11.48
CA LEU A 464 -14.18 -24.74 11.56
C LEU A 464 -14.07 -23.34 10.96
N HIS A 465 -12.85 -22.80 10.85
CA HIS A 465 -12.57 -21.45 10.36
C HIS A 465 -12.01 -21.42 8.92
N VAL A 466 -11.91 -22.57 8.26
CA VAL A 466 -11.44 -22.67 6.87
C VAL A 466 -12.39 -21.97 5.92
N ARG A 467 -13.71 -22.01 6.20
CA ARG A 467 -14.72 -21.35 5.37
C ARG A 467 -14.45 -19.85 5.24
N GLU A 468 -14.20 -19.16 6.34
CA GLU A 468 -13.93 -17.73 6.37
C GLU A 468 -12.65 -17.38 5.60
N LEU A 469 -11.61 -18.23 5.68
CA LEU A 469 -10.37 -18.07 4.92
C LEU A 469 -10.61 -18.20 3.42
N VAL A 470 -11.38 -19.20 2.99
CA VAL A 470 -11.71 -19.42 1.58
C VAL A 470 -12.55 -18.26 1.03
N GLU A 471 -13.53 -17.79 1.81
CA GLU A 471 -14.35 -16.62 1.45
C GLU A 471 -13.50 -15.35 1.30
N LEU A 472 -12.61 -15.10 2.27
CA LEU A 472 -11.67 -13.98 2.25
C LEU A 472 -10.75 -14.03 1.02
N GLU A 473 -10.11 -15.17 0.77
CA GLU A 473 -9.15 -15.35 -0.33
C GLU A 473 -9.78 -15.16 -1.72
N ASN A 474 -11.04 -15.60 -1.86
CA ASN A 474 -11.70 -15.64 -3.17
C ASN A 474 -12.66 -14.48 -3.40
N GLY A 475 -12.94 -13.65 -2.38
CA GLY A 475 -13.92 -12.58 -2.49
C GLY A 475 -15.34 -13.11 -2.71
N ILE A 476 -15.72 -14.19 -2.03
CA ILE A 476 -16.99 -14.90 -2.21
C ILE A 476 -17.79 -14.97 -0.90
N ASN A 477 -19.06 -15.35 -1.00
CA ASN A 477 -19.94 -15.65 0.13
C ASN A 477 -20.72 -16.94 -0.17
N PHE A 478 -20.48 -17.99 0.62
CA PHE A 478 -21.19 -19.27 0.46
C PHE A 478 -22.63 -19.20 0.96
N THR A 479 -22.90 -18.36 1.96
CA THR A 479 -24.23 -18.33 2.60
C THR A 479 -25.28 -17.78 1.64
N GLY A 480 -26.26 -18.63 1.27
CA GLY A 480 -27.34 -18.26 0.36
C GLY A 480 -26.95 -18.22 -1.12
N ASN A 481 -25.79 -18.78 -1.48
CA ASN A 481 -25.33 -18.86 -2.85
C ASN A 481 -25.36 -20.31 -3.35
N ALA A 482 -26.26 -20.63 -4.26
CA ALA A 482 -26.38 -21.98 -4.83
C ALA A 482 -25.35 -22.26 -5.95
N GLU A 483 -24.68 -21.23 -6.47
CA GLU A 483 -23.70 -21.36 -7.56
C GLU A 483 -22.33 -21.83 -7.07
N ILE A 484 -22.06 -21.72 -5.76
CA ILE A 484 -20.80 -22.15 -5.15
C ILE A 484 -21.07 -23.00 -3.92
N ALA A 485 -20.25 -24.03 -3.72
CA ALA A 485 -20.32 -24.88 -2.54
C ALA A 485 -18.93 -25.09 -1.93
N ILE A 486 -18.91 -25.37 -0.64
CA ILE A 486 -17.71 -25.76 0.11
C ILE A 486 -17.97 -27.11 0.77
N ILE A 487 -17.00 -28.02 0.65
CA ILE A 487 -17.02 -29.37 1.20
C ILE A 487 -15.74 -29.57 2.01
N LEU A 488 -15.91 -29.87 3.30
CA LEU A 488 -14.85 -30.04 4.29
C LEU A 488 -14.81 -31.46 4.87
N SER A 489 -15.77 -32.33 4.54
CA SER A 489 -15.77 -33.74 4.94
C SER A 489 -16.35 -34.67 3.87
N GLU A 490 -16.06 -35.97 3.95
CA GLU A 490 -16.66 -36.98 3.07
C GLU A 490 -18.19 -37.03 3.20
N GLU A 491 -18.74 -36.81 4.40
CA GLU A 491 -20.20 -36.76 4.63
C GLU A 491 -20.85 -35.57 3.89
N GLU A 492 -20.20 -34.41 3.89
CA GLU A 492 -20.64 -33.25 3.11
C GLU A 492 -20.58 -33.52 1.60
N LEU A 493 -19.59 -34.30 1.14
CA LEU A 493 -19.47 -34.71 -0.25
C LEU A 493 -20.60 -35.65 -0.65
N GLU A 494 -20.86 -36.70 0.11
CA GLU A 494 -21.97 -37.62 -0.15
C GLU A 494 -23.30 -36.87 -0.23
N GLY A 495 -23.59 -36.02 0.76
CA GLY A 495 -24.80 -35.20 0.78
C GLY A 495 -24.91 -34.22 -0.40
N PHE A 496 -23.78 -33.65 -0.86
CA PHE A 496 -23.76 -32.81 -2.06
C PHE A 496 -24.06 -33.61 -3.33
N MET A 497 -23.48 -34.80 -3.46
CA MET A 497 -23.63 -35.66 -4.65
C MET A 497 -25.03 -36.29 -4.76
N GLU A 498 -25.72 -36.51 -3.64
CA GLU A 498 -27.11 -36.99 -3.63
C GLU A 498 -28.12 -35.88 -3.97
N ASN A 499 -27.77 -34.62 -3.77
CA ASN A 499 -28.66 -33.50 -4.00
C ASN A 499 -28.61 -32.99 -5.45
N ALA A 500 -29.54 -33.48 -6.26
CA ALA A 500 -29.67 -33.10 -7.68
C ALA A 500 -29.85 -31.59 -7.92
N VAL A 501 -30.44 -30.85 -6.97
CA VAL A 501 -30.60 -29.38 -7.08
C VAL A 501 -29.25 -28.70 -6.95
N ASN A 502 -28.45 -29.08 -5.94
CA ASN A 502 -27.11 -28.55 -5.73
C ASN A 502 -26.21 -28.80 -6.95
N LEU A 503 -26.25 -30.01 -7.51
CA LEU A 503 -25.48 -30.37 -8.71
C LEU A 503 -25.89 -29.58 -9.96
N SER A 504 -27.16 -29.20 -10.07
CA SER A 504 -27.66 -28.44 -11.24
C SER A 504 -27.39 -26.95 -11.17
N GLN A 505 -27.23 -26.39 -9.96
CA GLN A 505 -27.07 -24.95 -9.72
C GLN A 505 -25.62 -24.55 -9.46
N CYS A 506 -24.82 -25.45 -8.87
CA CYS A 506 -23.43 -25.19 -8.58
C CYS A 506 -22.61 -25.10 -9.87
N CYS A 507 -21.73 -24.11 -9.94
CA CYS A 507 -20.72 -23.97 -10.99
C CYS A 507 -19.30 -24.14 -10.45
N LYS A 508 -19.07 -23.94 -9.14
CA LYS A 508 -17.76 -24.08 -8.52
C LYS A 508 -17.82 -24.71 -7.13
N LEU A 509 -17.02 -25.75 -6.95
CA LEU A 509 -16.90 -26.52 -5.72
C LEU A 509 -15.55 -26.26 -5.07
N TYR A 510 -15.55 -25.85 -3.81
CA TYR A 510 -14.35 -25.75 -2.98
C TYR A 510 -14.27 -26.99 -2.10
N MET A 511 -13.22 -27.78 -2.23
CA MET A 511 -13.14 -29.10 -1.58
C MET A 511 -11.84 -29.22 -0.79
N ALA A 512 -11.90 -29.74 0.44
CA ALA A 512 -10.71 -30.00 1.24
C ALA A 512 -9.73 -30.96 0.52
N HIS A 513 -8.43 -30.78 0.75
CA HIS A 513 -7.36 -31.45 0.00
C HIS A 513 -7.23 -32.96 0.28
N ASP A 514 -7.77 -33.41 1.40
CA ASP A 514 -7.79 -34.77 1.90
C ASP A 514 -8.99 -35.58 1.38
N ILE A 515 -9.98 -34.91 0.77
CA ILE A 515 -11.16 -35.54 0.18
C ILE A 515 -10.83 -36.03 -1.23
N LEU A 516 -11.05 -37.33 -1.46
CA LEU A 516 -10.81 -37.98 -2.75
C LEU A 516 -12.13 -38.28 -3.46
N LEU A 517 -12.27 -37.75 -4.68
CA LEU A 517 -13.40 -38.09 -5.55
C LEU A 517 -13.19 -39.47 -6.16
N ASP A 518 -14.25 -40.27 -6.19
CA ASP A 518 -14.27 -41.48 -7.01
C ASP A 518 -14.56 -41.16 -8.50
N ALA A 519 -14.38 -42.17 -9.36
CA ALA A 519 -14.55 -42.00 -10.80
C ALA A 519 -15.99 -41.62 -11.22
N GLU A 520 -17.00 -42.06 -10.48
CA GLU A 520 -18.40 -41.73 -10.75
C GLU A 520 -18.71 -40.28 -10.34
N GLN A 521 -18.21 -39.87 -9.18
CA GLN A 521 -18.33 -38.51 -8.67
C GLN A 521 -17.63 -37.51 -9.58
N GLU A 522 -16.38 -37.79 -9.99
CA GLU A 522 -15.68 -36.96 -10.98
C GLU A 522 -16.48 -36.80 -12.28
N GLN A 523 -17.05 -37.89 -12.79
CA GLN A 523 -17.82 -37.86 -14.04
C GLN A 523 -19.08 -37.00 -13.87
N LYS A 524 -19.82 -37.15 -12.77
CA LYS A 524 -21.01 -36.33 -12.47
C LYS A 524 -20.68 -34.84 -12.40
N LEU A 525 -19.59 -34.47 -11.73
CA LEU A 525 -19.15 -33.08 -11.64
C LEU A 525 -18.75 -32.52 -13.03
N ARG A 526 -18.07 -33.32 -13.85
CA ARG A 526 -17.70 -32.95 -15.24
C ARG A 526 -18.93 -32.78 -16.13
N ASP A 527 -19.92 -33.67 -16.02
CA ASP A 527 -21.15 -33.62 -16.80
C ASP A 527 -21.96 -32.35 -16.50
N GLN A 528 -21.96 -31.91 -15.24
CA GLN A 528 -22.58 -30.65 -14.80
C GLN A 528 -21.67 -29.41 -14.99
N LYS A 529 -20.46 -29.59 -15.51
CA LYS A 529 -19.46 -28.51 -15.71
C LYS A 529 -19.07 -27.76 -14.44
N ILE A 530 -19.07 -28.46 -13.30
CA ILE A 530 -18.66 -27.90 -12.01
C ILE A 530 -17.13 -27.85 -11.96
N SER A 531 -16.55 -26.67 -11.74
CA SER A 531 -15.11 -26.54 -11.52
C SER A 531 -14.77 -26.86 -10.07
N VAL A 532 -13.87 -27.81 -9.84
CA VAL A 532 -13.38 -28.15 -8.50
C VAL A 532 -12.12 -27.32 -8.19
N ASN A 533 -12.13 -26.66 -7.05
CA ASN A 533 -11.01 -25.92 -6.49
C ASN A 533 -10.61 -26.56 -5.17
N ILE A 534 -9.41 -27.14 -5.13
CA ILE A 534 -8.92 -27.79 -3.93
C ILE A 534 -8.47 -26.72 -2.93
N ILE A 535 -9.06 -26.75 -1.74
CA ILE A 535 -8.68 -25.89 -0.62
C ILE A 535 -7.26 -26.29 -0.21
N PRO A 536 -6.30 -25.37 -0.22
CA PRO A 536 -4.92 -25.71 0.06
C PRO A 536 -4.71 -26.20 1.49
N ASP A 537 -3.82 -27.18 1.66
CA ASP A 537 -3.38 -27.68 2.97
C ASP A 537 -2.60 -26.64 3.79
N TYR A 538 -2.04 -25.62 3.13
CA TYR A 538 -1.13 -24.67 3.76
C TYR A 538 -1.75 -23.71 4.77
N TYR A 539 -3.09 -23.59 4.87
CA TYR A 539 -3.69 -22.61 5.79
C TYR A 539 -3.23 -22.83 7.24
N TYR A 540 -2.96 -24.08 7.63
CA TYR A 540 -2.44 -24.43 8.96
C TYR A 540 -1.24 -25.39 8.93
N LYS A 541 -0.70 -25.72 7.76
CA LYS A 541 0.44 -26.64 7.59
C LYS A 541 1.69 -26.27 8.37
N GLU A 542 1.90 -24.98 8.61
CA GLU A 542 3.00 -24.48 9.44
C GLU A 542 2.91 -24.89 10.93
N LEU A 543 1.76 -25.40 11.36
CA LEU A 543 1.50 -25.89 12.71
C LEU A 543 1.66 -27.42 12.83
N GLU A 544 1.85 -28.14 11.71
CA GLU A 544 2.01 -29.60 11.70
C GLU A 544 3.40 -30.09 12.14
N GLY A 545 4.40 -29.19 12.21
CA GLY A 545 5.77 -29.49 12.67
C GLY A 545 6.87 -29.10 11.69
#